data_AF-A0A960JDR6-F1
#
_entry.id   AF-A0A960JDR6-F1
#
_cell.length_a   1.000
_cell.length_b   1.000
_cell.length_c   1.000
_cell.angle_alpha   90.00
_cell.angle_beta   90.00
_cell.angle_gamma   90.00
#
_symmetry.space_group_name_H-M   'P 1'
#
loop_
_entity.id
_entity.type
_entity.pdbx_description
1 polymer ?
#
loop_
_entity_poly.entity_id
_entity_poly.type
_entity_poly.pdbx_seq_one_letter_code
_entity_poly.pdbx_strand_id
1 'polypeptide(L)'
;MNKIVFIAAAIIVFSGYTFAQKGIDKQTTTIKEQTNTSKTANDSGQTYSWGKDKTKIRKLLDNPFTLNSRRDVLIETIVDQLKNKNLIIDEAASRFDDGLIVTQPFTFSKGAILTKTELNRYAVIPDTDSTWTRGRYSLTIEVKSLDGIKNNVYVTAKVEGRSGNGLFTEWSTLQSTGIAEDEFLSELAQSVTGDVSEGERRP
;
A
#
# COMPACT_ATOMS: atom_id res chain seq x y z
N MET A 1 -76.19 -7.46 -39.66
CA MET A 1 -76.48 -7.88 -41.05
C MET A 1 -75.50 -7.20 -41.99
N ASN A 2 -74.84 -8.03 -42.81
CA ASN A 2 -74.32 -7.82 -44.17
C ASN A 2 -73.42 -6.59 -44.44
N LYS A 3 -72.10 -6.72 -44.65
CA LYS A 3 -71.32 -7.33 -45.77
C LYS A 3 -71.30 -6.50 -47.07
N ILE A 4 -70.08 -6.36 -47.61
CA ILE A 4 -69.65 -6.19 -49.03
C ILE A 4 -69.53 -4.72 -49.50
N VAL A 5 -68.32 -4.15 -49.70
CA VAL A 5 -67.24 -4.35 -50.71
C VAL A 5 -67.54 -3.65 -52.05
N PHE A 6 -66.57 -2.86 -52.56
CA PHE A 6 -66.06 -2.73 -53.95
C PHE A 6 -65.41 -1.33 -54.14
N ILE A 7 -64.07 -1.17 -54.18
CA ILE A 7 -63.06 -1.32 -55.27
C ILE A 7 -62.74 0.01 -55.99
N ALA A 8 -61.42 0.32 -56.02
CA ALA A 8 -60.61 1.16 -56.94
C ALA A 8 -61.08 2.59 -57.26
N ALA A 9 -60.26 3.64 -57.22
CA ALA A 9 -58.94 3.81 -57.81
C ALA A 9 -58.32 5.16 -57.32
N ALA A 10 -57.09 5.45 -57.77
CA ALA A 10 -56.37 6.73 -57.68
C ALA A 10 -55.43 6.94 -56.48
N ILE A 11 -54.27 6.29 -56.57
CA ILE A 11 -52.93 6.92 -56.60
C ILE A 11 -52.90 8.36 -56.02
N ILE A 12 -52.46 8.49 -54.78
CA ILE A 12 -51.76 9.69 -54.30
C ILE A 12 -50.49 9.22 -53.58
N VAL A 13 -49.40 9.77 -54.09
CA VAL A 13 -47.99 9.49 -53.83
C VAL A 13 -47.65 9.69 -52.35
N PHE A 14 -47.21 8.62 -51.69
CA PHE A 14 -46.53 8.69 -50.40
C PHE A 14 -45.12 9.25 -50.63
N SER A 15 -44.90 10.52 -50.33
CA SER A 15 -43.56 11.10 -50.25
C SER A 15 -42.85 10.52 -49.03
N GLY A 16 -42.13 9.41 -49.26
CA GLY A 16 -41.21 8.85 -48.29
C GLY A 16 -40.14 9.88 -47.93
N TYR A 17 -39.96 10.09 -46.63
CA TYR A 17 -38.80 10.80 -46.11
C TYR A 17 -37.53 10.06 -46.56
N THR A 18 -36.77 10.69 -47.46
CA THR A 18 -35.42 10.27 -47.77
C THR A 18 -34.53 10.60 -46.58
N PHE A 19 -34.34 9.64 -45.67
CA PHE A 19 -33.15 9.66 -44.83
C PHE A 19 -31.96 9.45 -45.75
N ALA A 20 -31.27 10.54 -46.07
CA ALA A 20 -29.94 10.48 -46.63
C ALA A 20 -29.04 9.72 -45.64
N GLN A 21 -28.88 8.42 -45.85
CA GLN A 21 -27.74 7.68 -45.32
C GLN A 21 -26.50 8.25 -46.00
N LYS A 22 -25.94 9.29 -45.37
CA LYS A 22 -24.58 9.74 -45.63
C LYS A 22 -23.70 8.49 -45.56
N GLY A 23 -23.13 8.13 -46.71
CA GLY A 23 -22.27 6.97 -46.85
C GLY A 23 -21.26 6.97 -45.72
N ILE A 24 -21.37 5.99 -44.83
CA ILE A 24 -20.31 5.70 -43.88
C ILE A 24 -19.15 5.26 -44.75
N ASP A 25 -18.10 6.07 -44.77
CA ASP A 25 -16.87 5.80 -45.47
C ASP A 25 -16.42 4.38 -45.16
N LYS A 26 -16.26 3.56 -46.21
CA LYS A 26 -15.69 2.21 -46.10
C LYS A 26 -14.29 2.21 -45.48
N GLN A 27 -13.64 3.37 -45.40
CA GLN A 27 -12.38 3.57 -44.65
C GLN A 27 -12.56 3.41 -43.14
N THR A 28 -13.70 3.78 -42.56
CA THR A 28 -13.89 3.70 -41.09
C THR A 28 -14.07 2.25 -40.60
N THR A 29 -14.54 1.35 -41.46
CA THR A 29 -14.70 -0.07 -41.15
C THR A 29 -13.39 -0.85 -41.30
N THR A 30 -12.55 -0.51 -42.29
CA THR A 30 -11.21 -1.12 -42.43
C THR A 30 -10.26 -0.74 -41.30
N ILE A 31 -10.43 0.44 -40.67
CA ILE A 31 -9.66 0.81 -39.47
C ILE A 31 -10.01 -0.10 -38.28
N LYS A 32 -11.28 -0.53 -38.15
CA LYS A 32 -11.71 -1.42 -37.07
C LYS A 32 -11.29 -2.88 -37.29
N GLU A 33 -11.23 -3.36 -38.53
CA GLU A 33 -10.84 -4.75 -38.82
C GLU A 33 -9.30 -4.96 -38.88
N GLN A 34 -8.51 -3.92 -39.17
CA GLN A 34 -7.03 -4.06 -39.15
C GLN A 34 -6.41 -4.05 -37.74
N THR A 35 -7.19 -3.83 -36.68
CA THR A 35 -6.65 -3.81 -35.31
C THR A 35 -6.41 -5.22 -34.73
N ASN A 36 -6.80 -6.29 -35.44
CA ASN A 36 -6.66 -7.68 -34.97
C ASN A 36 -5.79 -8.58 -35.86
N THR A 37 -4.87 -8.02 -36.65
CA THR A 37 -3.87 -8.85 -37.32
C THR A 37 -2.48 -8.29 -37.08
N SER A 38 -1.81 -8.89 -36.10
CA SER A 38 -0.39 -8.78 -35.80
C SER A 38 0.43 -8.97 -37.08
N LYS A 39 0.78 -7.87 -37.73
CA LYS A 39 1.87 -7.83 -38.70
C LYS A 39 3.07 -7.23 -37.99
N THR A 40 4.09 -8.07 -37.83
CA THR A 40 5.44 -7.70 -37.45
C THR A 40 5.92 -6.57 -38.35
N ALA A 41 5.82 -5.33 -37.86
CA ALA A 41 6.47 -4.18 -38.42
C ALA A 41 7.57 -3.78 -37.44
N ASN A 42 8.81 -3.83 -37.90
CA ASN A 42 9.96 -3.22 -37.24
C ASN A 42 9.74 -1.71 -37.22
N ASP A 43 8.98 -1.23 -36.26
CA ASP A 43 8.85 0.18 -35.94
C ASP A 43 9.54 0.38 -34.59
N SER A 44 10.68 1.08 -34.61
CA SER A 44 11.41 1.51 -33.42
C SER A 44 10.69 2.66 -32.70
N GLY A 45 9.37 2.57 -32.60
CA GLY A 45 8.56 3.36 -31.71
C GLY A 45 8.66 2.75 -30.31
N GLN A 46 9.49 3.35 -29.46
CA GLN A 46 9.48 3.05 -28.03
C GLN A 46 8.07 3.31 -27.50
N THR A 47 7.29 2.24 -27.37
CA THR A 47 6.00 2.27 -26.69
C THR A 47 6.30 2.38 -25.20
N TYR A 48 6.25 3.61 -24.69
CA TYR A 48 6.38 3.88 -23.26
C TYR A 48 5.14 3.31 -22.55
N SER A 49 5.24 2.07 -22.06
CA SER A 49 4.22 1.53 -21.16
C SER A 49 4.44 2.17 -19.78
N TRP A 50 3.50 3.02 -19.34
CA TRP A 50 3.55 3.68 -18.03
C TRP A 50 3.17 2.68 -16.92
N GLY A 51 3.88 1.56 -16.85
CA GLY A 51 3.80 0.58 -15.77
C GLY A 51 2.38 0.08 -15.49
N LYS A 52 1.86 -0.82 -16.35
CA LYS A 52 0.79 -1.74 -15.92
C LYS A 52 1.33 -2.78 -14.92
N ASP A 53 2.63 -2.75 -14.67
CA ASP A 53 3.31 -3.41 -13.57
C ASP A 53 3.06 -2.57 -12.32
N LYS A 54 2.06 -2.98 -11.54
CA LYS A 54 1.81 -2.45 -10.19
C LYS A 54 3.15 -2.40 -9.46
N THR A 55 3.48 -1.27 -8.81
CA THR A 55 4.62 -1.17 -7.88
C THR A 55 4.64 -2.43 -7.03
N LYS A 56 5.72 -3.23 -7.10
CA LYS A 56 5.72 -4.53 -6.45
C LYS A 56 5.72 -4.27 -4.94
N ILE A 57 4.57 -4.56 -4.34
CA ILE A 57 4.35 -4.38 -2.92
C ILE A 57 5.28 -5.37 -2.22
N ARG A 58 6.23 -4.85 -1.43
CA ARG A 58 7.09 -5.68 -0.61
C ARG A 58 6.22 -6.51 0.34
N LYS A 59 6.43 -7.82 0.37
CA LYS A 59 5.79 -8.68 1.37
C LYS A 59 6.42 -8.37 2.73
N LEU A 60 5.56 -8.02 3.70
CA LEU A 60 5.97 -7.82 5.09
C LEU A 60 6.50 -9.14 5.68
N LEU A 61 7.48 -9.04 6.56
CA LEU A 61 7.96 -10.15 7.37
C LEU A 61 6.85 -10.65 8.30
N ASP A 62 6.83 -11.96 8.51
CA ASP A 62 5.92 -12.57 9.46
C ASP A 62 6.31 -12.13 10.88
N ASN A 63 5.31 -11.79 11.68
CA ASN A 63 5.46 -11.40 13.08
C ASN A 63 4.61 -12.35 13.93
N PRO A 64 5.20 -13.22 14.77
CA PRO A 64 6.62 -13.29 15.17
C PRO A 64 7.59 -13.77 14.08
N PHE A 65 8.82 -13.26 14.15
CA PHE A 65 9.93 -13.68 13.29
C PHE A 65 10.94 -14.54 14.04
N THR A 66 11.28 -15.72 13.53
CA THR A 66 12.27 -16.61 14.15
C THR A 66 13.67 -16.29 13.66
N LEU A 67 14.58 -16.00 14.60
CA LEU A 67 15.99 -15.74 14.36
C LEU A 67 16.87 -16.81 15.02
N ASN A 68 17.94 -17.18 14.33
CA ASN A 68 18.96 -18.09 14.83
C ASN A 68 20.14 -17.28 15.40
N SER A 69 20.04 -16.91 16.68
CA SER A 69 21.08 -16.16 17.40
C SER A 69 20.91 -16.41 18.90
N ARG A 70 21.96 -16.23 19.69
CA ARG A 70 21.86 -16.26 21.16
C ARG A 70 21.02 -15.08 21.64
N ARG A 71 20.24 -15.29 22.71
CA ARG A 71 19.36 -14.24 23.27
C ARG A 71 20.12 -12.98 23.67
N ASP A 72 21.25 -13.13 24.36
CA ASP A 72 22.06 -12.00 24.86
C ASP A 72 22.57 -11.14 23.71
N VAL A 73 23.12 -11.79 22.67
CA VAL A 73 23.60 -11.14 21.45
C VAL A 73 22.45 -10.46 20.70
N LEU A 74 21.28 -11.10 20.66
CA LEU A 74 20.11 -10.53 19.99
C LEU A 74 19.61 -9.26 20.69
N ILE A 75 19.61 -9.24 22.02
CA ILE A 75 19.24 -8.05 22.81
C ILE A 75 20.23 -6.91 22.55
N GLU A 76 21.54 -7.19 22.54
CA GLU A 76 22.57 -6.21 22.21
C GLU A 76 22.38 -5.63 20.80
N THR A 77 22.19 -6.50 19.80
CA THR A 77 21.90 -6.07 18.43
C THR A 77 20.63 -5.23 18.33
N ILE A 78 19.56 -5.59 19.05
CA ILE A 78 18.33 -4.78 19.08
C ILE A 78 18.61 -3.38 19.62
N VAL A 79 19.36 -3.27 20.72
CA VAL A 79 19.74 -1.99 21.31
C VAL A 79 20.53 -1.14 20.32
N ASP A 80 21.47 -1.75 19.60
CA ASP A 80 22.26 -1.03 18.60
C ASP A 80 21.45 -0.60 17.37
N GLN A 81 20.51 -1.43 16.91
CA GLN A 81 19.58 -1.05 15.84
C GLN A 81 18.67 0.11 16.25
N LEU A 82 18.18 0.12 17.50
CA LEU A 82 17.40 1.23 18.02
C LEU A 82 18.20 2.53 18.06
N LYS A 83 19.47 2.48 18.49
CA LYS A 83 20.38 3.64 18.45
C LYS A 83 20.63 4.13 17.03
N ASN A 84 20.85 3.22 16.07
CA ASN A 84 21.07 3.58 14.66
C ASN A 84 19.87 4.30 14.06
N LYS A 85 18.65 3.92 14.46
CA LYS A 85 17.41 4.60 14.06
C LYS A 85 17.09 5.86 14.87
N ASN A 86 17.95 6.27 15.79
CA ASN A 86 17.72 7.36 16.75
C ASN A 86 16.42 7.16 17.57
N LEU A 87 16.07 5.91 17.87
CA LEU A 87 14.96 5.57 18.74
C LEU A 87 15.47 5.45 20.18
N ILE A 88 14.89 6.24 21.07
CA ILE A 88 15.29 6.26 22.48
C ILE A 88 14.58 5.13 23.20
N ILE A 89 15.34 4.32 23.94
CA ILE A 89 14.80 3.24 24.77
C ILE A 89 14.18 3.85 26.03
N ASP A 90 13.00 3.37 26.40
CA ASP A 90 12.38 3.69 27.68
C ASP A 90 12.87 2.69 28.74
N GLU A 91 13.89 3.09 29.50
CA GLU A 91 14.49 2.25 30.55
C GLU A 91 13.50 1.89 31.68
N ALA A 92 12.47 2.71 31.91
CA ALA A 92 11.50 2.45 32.98
C ALA A 92 10.48 1.37 32.57
N ALA A 93 10.14 1.29 31.29
CA ALA A 93 9.22 0.30 30.74
C ALA A 93 9.92 -0.96 30.18
N SER A 94 11.23 -0.89 29.94
CA SER A 94 12.02 -2.00 29.39
C SER A 94 12.49 -2.96 30.48
N ARG A 95 12.43 -4.25 30.19
CA ARG A 95 12.96 -5.35 31.01
C ARG A 95 13.88 -6.20 30.14
N PHE A 96 15.16 -5.86 30.12
CA PHE A 96 16.16 -6.56 29.31
C PHE A 96 16.28 -8.04 29.69
N ASP A 97 16.20 -8.38 30.98
CA ASP A 97 16.26 -9.76 31.48
C ASP A 97 15.07 -10.62 31.00
N ASP A 98 13.91 -10.00 30.78
CA ASP A 98 12.71 -10.63 30.23
C ASP A 98 12.67 -10.57 28.69
N GLY A 99 13.62 -9.86 28.07
CA GLY A 99 13.66 -9.66 26.61
C GLY A 99 12.59 -8.70 26.11
N LEU A 100 12.05 -7.84 26.98
CA LEU A 100 11.07 -6.82 26.65
C LEU A 100 11.76 -5.46 26.53
N ILE A 101 11.72 -4.86 25.36
CA ILE A 101 12.32 -3.55 25.08
C ILE A 101 11.23 -2.64 24.55
N VAL A 102 11.02 -1.51 25.24
CA VAL A 102 10.01 -0.52 24.87
C VAL A 102 10.73 0.78 24.52
N THR A 103 10.34 1.41 23.41
CA THR A 103 10.89 2.71 23.03
C THR A 103 10.02 3.84 23.54
N GLN A 104 10.64 5.00 23.78
CA GLN A 104 9.90 6.23 23.93
C GLN A 104 9.15 6.59 22.63
N PRO A 105 8.08 7.39 22.72
CA PRO A 105 7.35 7.82 21.53
C PRO A 105 8.22 8.72 20.63
N PHE A 106 8.59 8.21 19.46
CA PHE A 106 9.24 8.98 18.42
C PHE A 106 8.20 9.81 17.66
N THR A 107 8.38 11.13 17.60
CA THR A 107 7.45 12.04 16.92
C THR A 107 7.90 12.27 15.48
N PHE A 108 6.99 12.13 14.52
CA PHE A 108 7.26 12.44 13.11
C PHE A 108 7.53 13.94 12.88
N SER A 109 8.02 14.27 11.69
CA SER A 109 8.18 15.65 11.23
C SER A 109 6.87 16.45 11.34
N LYS A 110 7.00 17.69 11.83
CA LYS A 110 5.85 18.58 12.12
C LYS A 110 5.23 19.13 10.84
N GLY A 111 3.90 19.12 10.74
CA GLY A 111 3.15 19.77 9.67
C GLY A 111 2.02 18.90 9.12
N ALA A 112 0.90 19.51 8.76
CA ALA A 112 -0.33 18.76 8.45
C ALA A 112 -0.19 17.80 7.26
N ILE A 113 0.46 18.25 6.19
CA ILE A 113 0.65 17.46 4.96
C ILE A 113 1.65 16.32 5.23
N LEU A 114 2.81 16.63 5.81
CA LEU A 114 3.85 15.64 6.12
C LEU A 114 3.35 14.60 7.12
N THR A 115 2.63 15.04 8.16
CA THR A 115 2.06 14.14 9.17
C THR A 115 1.04 13.20 8.55
N LYS A 116 0.14 13.67 7.67
CA LYS A 116 -0.83 12.80 7.00
C LYS A 116 -0.14 11.77 6.12
N THR A 117 0.93 12.16 5.40
CA THR A 117 1.71 11.23 4.57
C THR A 117 2.41 10.16 5.42
N GLU A 118 3.10 10.55 6.49
CA GLU A 118 3.79 9.59 7.38
C GLU A 118 2.80 8.69 8.15
N LEU A 119 1.69 9.25 8.63
CA LEU A 119 0.63 8.45 9.25
C LEU A 119 0.02 7.46 8.28
N ASN A 120 -0.18 7.83 7.00
CA ASN A 120 -0.69 6.89 5.99
C ASN A 120 0.30 5.76 5.69
N ARG A 121 1.61 5.98 5.90
CA ARG A 121 2.63 4.93 5.78
C ARG A 121 2.52 3.96 6.95
N TYR A 122 2.48 4.46 8.18
CA TYR A 122 2.62 3.63 9.38
C TYR A 122 1.29 3.19 10.02
N ALA A 123 0.18 3.82 9.66
CA ALA A 123 -1.13 3.56 10.26
C ALA A 123 -2.28 3.60 9.24
N VAL A 124 -3.34 2.86 9.56
CA VAL A 124 -4.61 2.93 8.84
C VAL A 124 -5.38 4.14 9.37
N ILE A 125 -5.38 5.22 8.59
CA ILE A 125 -6.11 6.44 8.94
C ILE A 125 -7.60 6.24 8.65
N PRO A 126 -8.51 6.50 9.61
CA PRO A 126 -9.95 6.48 9.34
C PRO A 126 -10.33 7.61 8.39
N ASP A 127 -11.29 7.34 7.50
CA ASP A 127 -11.80 8.29 6.49
C ASP A 127 -12.66 9.39 7.14
N THR A 128 -12.01 10.23 7.93
CA THR A 128 -12.59 11.36 8.65
C THR A 128 -11.91 12.63 8.16
N ASP A 129 -12.65 13.75 8.16
CA ASP A 129 -12.15 15.07 7.75
C ASP A 129 -11.20 15.71 8.80
N SER A 130 -10.55 14.87 9.60
CA SER A 130 -9.68 15.26 10.70
C SER A 130 -8.36 15.84 10.17
N THR A 131 -7.98 17.02 10.66
CA THR A 131 -6.67 17.59 10.37
C THR A 131 -5.64 17.01 11.34
N TRP A 132 -4.76 16.15 10.84
CA TRP A 132 -3.64 15.58 11.60
C TRP A 132 -2.50 16.57 11.68
N THR A 133 -2.10 16.95 12.90
CA THR A 133 -1.07 17.99 13.13
C THR A 133 0.28 17.42 13.52
N ARG A 134 0.27 16.27 14.20
CA ARG A 134 1.45 15.48 14.59
C ARG A 134 1.10 14.00 14.58
N GLY A 135 2.11 13.15 14.47
CA GLY A 135 1.97 11.75 14.80
C GLY A 135 3.22 11.28 15.53
N ARG A 136 3.07 10.20 16.27
CA ARG A 136 4.18 9.54 16.96
C ARG A 136 3.98 8.04 16.94
N TYR A 137 5.06 7.28 17.08
CA TYR A 137 4.97 5.85 17.33
C TYR A 137 5.96 5.42 18.40
N SER A 138 5.62 4.32 19.07
CA SER A 138 6.51 3.61 19.98
C SER A 138 6.56 2.15 19.57
N LEU A 139 7.74 1.55 19.63
CA LEU A 139 7.93 0.12 19.38
C LEU A 139 8.00 -0.64 20.71
N THR A 140 7.35 -1.79 20.75
CA THR A 140 7.51 -2.79 21.79
C THR A 140 8.07 -4.04 21.15
N ILE A 141 9.24 -4.45 21.60
CA ILE A 141 9.98 -5.59 21.07
C ILE A 141 10.06 -6.64 22.18
N GLU A 142 9.61 -7.86 21.91
CA GLU A 142 9.64 -8.97 22.84
C GLU A 142 10.43 -10.13 22.23
N VAL A 143 11.42 -10.62 22.96
CA VAL A 143 12.27 -11.75 22.56
C VAL A 143 11.94 -12.97 23.40
N LYS A 144 11.37 -13.99 22.77
CA LYS A 144 11.08 -15.30 23.40
C LYS A 144 12.05 -16.35 22.90
N SER A 145 12.79 -16.96 23.80
CA SER A 145 13.62 -18.12 23.47
C SER A 145 12.75 -19.35 23.25
N LEU A 146 12.86 -19.96 22.07
CA LEU A 146 12.27 -21.27 21.77
C LEU A 146 13.24 -22.38 22.20
N ASP A 147 14.49 -22.22 21.80
CA ASP A 147 15.63 -23.10 22.04
C ASP A 147 16.83 -22.17 22.30
N GLY A 148 17.86 -22.57 23.06
CA GLY A 148 18.92 -21.65 23.52
C GLY A 148 19.63 -20.83 22.42
N ILE A 149 19.45 -21.22 21.15
CA ILE A 149 20.00 -20.58 19.93
C ILE A 149 18.89 -20.08 18.98
N LYS A 150 17.63 -20.48 19.15
CA LYS A 150 16.49 -20.02 18.32
C LYS A 150 15.56 -19.15 19.15
N ASN A 151 15.34 -17.93 18.70
CA ASN A 151 14.49 -16.96 19.38
C ASN A 151 13.40 -16.46 18.43
N ASN A 152 12.19 -16.31 18.95
CA ASN A 152 11.11 -15.58 18.30
C ASN A 152 11.17 -14.13 18.75
N VAL A 153 11.16 -13.21 17.78
CA VAL A 153 11.07 -11.79 18.02
C VAL A 153 9.68 -11.31 17.62
N TYR A 154 9.00 -10.70 18.57
CA TYR A 154 7.73 -10.01 18.36
C TYR A 154 8.02 -8.52 18.34
N VAL A 155 7.49 -7.81 17.35
CA VAL A 155 7.62 -6.35 17.27
C VAL A 155 6.23 -5.78 17.10
N THR A 156 5.85 -4.83 17.94
CA THR A 156 4.53 -4.19 17.88
C THR A 156 4.73 -2.69 17.84
N ALA A 157 4.19 -2.03 16.83
CA ALA A 157 4.16 -0.57 16.77
C ALA A 157 2.82 -0.05 17.30
N LYS A 158 2.91 0.84 18.29
CA LYS A 158 1.77 1.66 18.71
C LYS A 158 1.88 3.01 18.01
N VAL A 159 0.98 3.29 17.08
CA VAL A 159 0.95 4.56 16.34
C VAL A 159 -0.14 5.45 16.92
N GLU A 160 0.18 6.72 17.16
CA GLU A 160 -0.74 7.72 17.68
C GLU A 160 -0.71 8.98 16.80
N GLY A 161 -1.90 9.45 16.43
CA GLY A 161 -2.08 10.69 15.68
C GLY A 161 -2.66 11.78 16.57
N ARG A 162 -2.19 13.02 16.39
CA ARG A 162 -2.80 14.20 17.00
C ARG A 162 -3.72 14.86 15.99
N SER A 163 -5.03 14.61 16.08
CA SER A 163 -6.04 15.28 15.28
C SER A 163 -6.52 16.55 15.98
N GLY A 164 -6.95 17.53 15.18
CA GLY A 164 -7.64 18.72 15.67
C GLY A 164 -8.85 19.05 14.81
N ASN A 165 -9.92 19.51 15.47
CA ASN A 165 -11.15 19.99 14.83
C ASN A 165 -11.30 21.51 14.91
N GLY A 166 -10.18 22.23 15.08
CA GLY A 166 -10.13 23.70 15.23
C GLY A 166 -10.37 24.20 16.65
N LEU A 167 -11.12 23.48 17.49
CA LEU A 167 -11.40 23.85 18.89
C LEU A 167 -10.61 23.03 19.91
N PHE A 168 -10.45 21.72 19.64
CA PHE A 168 -9.71 20.81 20.50
C PHE A 168 -8.68 20.03 19.69
N THR A 169 -7.64 19.59 20.38
CA THR A 169 -6.63 18.70 19.82
C THR A 169 -6.45 17.54 20.77
N GLU A 170 -6.56 16.32 20.24
CA GLU A 170 -6.46 15.10 21.02
C GLU A 170 -5.48 14.12 20.38
N TRP A 171 -4.90 13.25 21.20
CA TRP A 171 -4.12 12.11 20.72
C TRP A 171 -5.04 10.90 20.63
N SER A 172 -5.15 10.31 19.45
CA SER A 172 -5.86 9.06 19.22
C SER A 172 -4.89 7.97 18.79
N THR A 173 -5.11 6.75 19.27
CA THR A 173 -4.35 5.58 18.82
C THR A 173 -4.92 5.09 17.49
N LEU A 174 -4.04 4.79 16.55
CA LEU A 174 -4.38 4.30 15.22
C LEU A 174 -3.89 2.87 15.05
N GLN A 175 -4.57 2.11 14.19
CA GLN A 175 -4.17 0.76 13.81
C GLN A 175 -2.85 0.83 13.02
N SER A 176 -1.82 0.09 13.43
CA SER A 176 -0.57 -0.05 12.66
C SER A 176 -0.82 -0.75 11.32
N THR A 177 -0.10 -0.35 10.28
CA THR A 177 -0.06 -1.05 8.98
C THR A 177 0.88 -2.26 8.97
N GLY A 178 1.71 -2.44 10.01
CA GLY A 178 2.75 -3.46 10.05
C GLY A 178 4.08 -3.02 9.42
N ILE A 179 4.15 -1.81 8.83
CA ILE A 179 5.34 -1.34 8.11
C ILE A 179 6.47 -0.99 9.08
N ALA A 180 6.19 -0.35 10.21
CA ALA A 180 7.23 -0.01 11.19
C ALA A 180 7.86 -1.28 11.80
N GLU A 181 7.02 -2.29 12.03
CA GLU A 181 7.42 -3.61 12.52
C GLU A 181 8.29 -4.35 11.49
N ASP A 182 7.87 -4.38 10.22
CA ASP A 182 8.62 -5.00 9.13
C ASP A 182 9.95 -4.29 8.85
N GLU A 183 9.98 -2.96 8.83
CA GLU A 183 11.21 -2.18 8.66
C GLU A 183 12.22 -2.55 9.74
N PHE A 184 11.81 -2.52 11.00
CA PHE A 184 12.66 -2.89 12.13
C PHE A 184 13.11 -4.36 12.09
N LEU A 185 12.18 -5.30 11.89
CA LEU A 185 12.49 -6.74 11.81
C LEU A 185 13.43 -7.05 10.65
N SER A 186 13.30 -6.35 9.53
CA SER A 186 14.13 -6.60 8.36
C SER A 186 15.57 -6.17 8.53
N GLU A 187 15.79 -5.03 9.17
CA GLU A 187 17.13 -4.55 9.50
C GLU A 187 17.76 -5.41 10.60
N LEU A 188 16.97 -5.83 11.60
CA LEU A 188 17.44 -6.76 12.62
C LEU A 188 17.86 -8.10 11.98
N ALA A 189 17.05 -8.65 11.08
CA ALA A 189 17.35 -9.89 10.38
C ALA A 189 18.61 -9.79 9.51
N GLN A 190 18.79 -8.66 8.82
CA GLN A 190 20.02 -8.36 8.07
C GLN A 190 21.24 -8.26 8.98
N SER A 191 21.11 -7.58 10.11
CA SER A 191 22.22 -7.42 11.07
C SER A 191 22.64 -8.75 11.71
N VAL A 192 21.71 -9.68 11.91
CA VAL A 192 21.99 -10.99 12.55
C VAL A 192 22.44 -12.04 11.55
N THR A 193 21.87 -12.07 10.35
CA THR A 193 22.12 -13.13 9.36
C THR A 193 23.22 -12.74 8.38
N GLY A 194 23.55 -11.45 8.24
CA GLY A 194 24.52 -10.94 7.26
C GLY A 194 24.04 -10.99 5.81
N ASP A 195 23.07 -11.86 5.51
CA ASP A 195 22.46 -12.04 4.20
C ASP A 195 20.94 -12.10 4.36
N VAL A 196 20.25 -11.15 3.75
CA VAL A 196 18.89 -11.44 3.33
C VAL A 196 18.81 -11.11 1.86
N SER A 197 19.00 -12.14 1.05
CA SER A 197 19.06 -12.13 -0.42
C SER A 197 18.33 -10.93 -1.01
N GLU A 198 19.13 -9.91 -1.33
CA GLU A 198 18.72 -8.67 -2.00
C GLU A 198 18.00 -8.94 -3.33
N GLY A 199 18.12 -10.17 -3.86
CA GLY A 199 17.51 -10.65 -5.09
C GLY A 199 16.00 -10.85 -5.06
N GLU A 200 15.39 -11.14 -3.91
CA GLU A 200 13.92 -11.40 -3.84
C GLU A 200 13.12 -10.15 -3.43
N ARG A 201 13.81 -9.15 -2.87
CA ARG A 201 13.24 -7.99 -2.17
C ARG A 201 13.34 -6.67 -2.94
N ARG A 202 13.56 -6.71 -4.25
CA ARG A 202 13.45 -5.50 -5.08
C ARG A 202 11.98 -5.09 -5.27
N PRO A 203 11.69 -3.77 -5.29
CA PRO A 203 10.34 -3.19 -5.41
C PRO A 203 9.69 -3.45 -6.78
#